data_AF-X0PSI3-F1
#
_entry.id   AF-X0PSI3-F1
#
_cell.length_a   1.000
_cell.length_b   1.000
_cell.length_c   1.000
_cell.angle_alpha   90.00
_cell.angle_beta   90.00
_cell.angle_gamma   90.00
#
_symmetry.space_group_name_H-M   'P 1'
#
loop_
_entity.id
_entity.type
_entity.pdbx_description
1 polymer ?
#
loop_
_entity_poly.entity_id
_entity_poly.type
_entity_poly.pdbx_seq_one_letter_code
_entity_poly.pdbx_strand_id
1 'polypeptide(L)' 'MDDNRRHLLAKVAYLYYIQGRTQSQIATELNIYRTTISRMLQQARQQHIVTIQIEDFNPQLFNLEEKLKQRFNLKNAIIG' A
#
# COMPACT_ATOMS: atom_id res chain seq x y z
N MET A 1 13.28 -23.60 -1.53
CA MET A 1 13.64 -22.93 -2.81
C MET A 1 12.83 -21.64 -3.05
N ASP A 2 12.17 -21.04 -2.04
CA ASP A 2 11.40 -19.78 -2.19
C ASP A 2 11.91 -18.60 -1.34
N ASP A 3 12.94 -18.81 -0.50
CA ASP A 3 13.41 -17.80 0.46
C ASP A 3 14.01 -16.57 -0.22
N ASN A 4 14.75 -16.75 -1.32
CA ASN A 4 15.34 -15.63 -2.07
C ASN A 4 14.28 -14.69 -2.64
N ARG A 5 13.14 -15.24 -3.10
CA ARG A 5 12.06 -14.41 -3.65
C ARG A 5 11.35 -13.66 -2.53
N ARG A 6 11.04 -14.32 -1.42
CA ARG A 6 10.42 -13.69 -0.25
C ARG A 6 11.33 -12.59 0.33
N HIS A 7 12.63 -12.85 0.41
CA HIS A 7 13.63 -11.87 0.85
C HIS A 7 13.67 -10.64 -0.07
N LEU A 8 13.65 -10.84 -1.38
CA LEU A 8 13.63 -9.73 -2.33
C LEU A 8 12.35 -8.88 -2.22
N LEU A 9 11.18 -9.51 -2.04
CA LEU A 9 9.92 -8.80 -1.78
C LEU A 9 9.98 -7.97 -0.49
N ALA A 10 10.53 -8.54 0.58
CA ALA A 10 10.73 -7.84 1.84
C ALA A 10 11.69 -6.64 1.69
N LYS A 11 12.79 -6.82 0.95
CA LYS A 11 13.75 -5.74 0.65
C LYS A 11 13.09 -4.59 -0.10
N VAL A 12 12.33 -4.89 -1.16
CA VAL A 12 11.60 -3.86 -1.93
C VAL A 12 10.58 -3.13 -1.05
N ALA A 13 9.84 -3.86 -0.23
CA ALA A 13 8.88 -3.27 0.70
C ALA A 13 9.56 -2.36 1.73
N TYR A 14 10.69 -2.76 2.31
CA TYR A 14 11.44 -1.96 3.26
C TYR A 14 11.92 -0.64 2.65
N LEU A 15 12.52 -0.70 1.45
CA LEU A 15 12.97 0.50 0.74
C LEU A 15 11.82 1.48 0.46
N TYR A 16 10.62 0.96 0.15
CA TYR A 16 9.46 1.78 -0.17
C TYR A 16 8.78 2.36 1.08
N TYR A 17 8.36 1.50 2.02
CA TYR A 17 7.53 1.90 3.15
C TYR A 17 8.32 2.49 4.32
N ILE A 18 9.55 2.02 4.56
CA ILE A 18 10.36 2.45 5.70
C ILE A 18 11.36 3.53 5.28
N GLN A 19 12.04 3.35 4.14
CA GLN A 19 13.00 4.35 3.65
C GLN A 19 12.38 5.44 2.77
N GLY A 20 11.08 5.34 2.45
CA GLY A 20 10.37 6.35 1.66
C GLY A 20 10.87 6.50 0.22
N ARG A 21 11.60 5.50 -0.32
CA ARG A 21 12.11 5.56 -1.70
C ARG A 21 10.97 5.42 -2.69
N THR A 22 11.06 6.17 -3.79
CA THR A 22 10.15 6.02 -4.92
C THR A 22 10.40 4.70 -5.65
N GLN A 23 9.38 4.16 -6.31
CA GLN A 23 9.53 2.94 -7.13
C GLN A 23 10.60 3.09 -8.22
N SER A 24 10.81 4.29 -8.75
CA SER A 24 11.85 4.58 -9.74
C SER A 24 13.26 4.52 -9.15
N GLN A 25 13.45 5.05 -7.93
CA GLN A 25 14.75 4.95 -7.24
C GLN A 25 15.09 3.49 -6.92
N ILE A 26 14.11 2.72 -6.43
CA ILE A 26 14.28 1.29 -6.14
C ILE A 26 14.58 0.49 -7.42
N ALA A 27 13.89 0.82 -8.52
CA ALA A 27 14.12 0.21 -9.83
C ALA A 27 15.57 0.39 -10.30
N THR A 28 16.11 1.61 -10.22
CA THR A 28 17.49 1.92 -10.57
C THR A 28 18.48 1.19 -9.65
N GLU A 29 18.25 1.22 -8.33
CA GLU A 29 19.15 0.61 -7.35
C GLU A 29 19.24 -0.91 -7.49
N LEU A 30 18.11 -1.57 -7.75
CA LEU A 30 18.06 -3.03 -7.87
C LEU A 30 18.26 -3.53 -9.31
N ASN A 31 18.43 -2.61 -10.28
CA ASN A 31 18.47 -2.90 -11.70
C ASN A 31 17.26 -3.75 -12.18
N ILE A 32 16.06 -3.36 -11.72
CA ILE A 32 14.78 -4.02 -12.02
C ILE A 32 13.84 -3.00 -12.65
N TYR A 33 13.05 -3.40 -13.64
CA TYR A 33 12.03 -2.51 -14.23
C TYR A 33 11.05 -1.98 -13.18
N ARG A 34 10.73 -0.68 -13.25
CA ARG A 34 9.77 -0.01 -12.37
C ARG A 34 8.41 -0.72 -12.28
N THR A 35 7.91 -1.24 -13.40
CA THR A 35 6.65 -2.02 -13.44
C THR A 35 6.73 -3.28 -12.59
N THR A 36 7.92 -3.90 -12.52
CA THR A 36 8.18 -5.07 -11.68
C THR A 36 8.23 -4.68 -10.21
N ILE A 37 8.79 -3.53 -9.85
CA ILE A 37 8.75 -3.02 -8.46
C ILE A 37 7.30 -2.84 -7.98
N SER A 38 6.43 -2.25 -8.79
CA SER A 38 5.01 -2.10 -8.46
C SER A 38 4.34 -3.46 -8.19
N ARG A 39 4.55 -4.44 -9.08
CA ARG A 39 4.05 -5.81 -8.91
C ARG A 39 4.63 -6.48 -7.66
N MET A 40 5.90 -6.26 -7.35
CA MET A 40 6.54 -6.83 -6.16
C MET A 40 5.95 -6.26 -4.88
N LEU A 41 5.67 -4.95 -4.81
CA LEU A 41 4.98 -4.36 -3.65
C LEU A 41 3.58 -4.96 -3.48
N GLN A 42 2.84 -5.16 -4.57
CA GLN A 42 1.55 -5.85 -4.54
C GLN A 42 1.68 -7.29 -4.03
N GLN A 43 2.67 -8.04 -4.51
CA GLN A 43 2.93 -9.41 -4.05
C GLN A 43 3.32 -9.45 -2.58
N ALA A 44 4.12 -8.49 -2.10
CA ALA A 44 4.49 -8.40 -0.69
C ALA A 44 3.27 -8.23 0.22
N ARG A 45 2.26 -7.46 -0.22
CA ARG A 45 0.97 -7.34 0.49
C ARG A 45 0.14 -8.61 0.41
N GLN A 46 0.02 -9.21 -0.78
CA GLN A 46 -0.76 -10.44 -0.99
C GLN A 46 -0.20 -11.65 -0.22
N GLN A 47 1.12 -11.72 -0.03
CA GLN A 47 1.79 -12.80 0.69
C GLN A 47 1.96 -12.50 2.19
N HIS A 48 1.31 -11.46 2.71
CA HIS A 48 1.42 -11.03 4.11
C HIS A 48 2.87 -10.76 4.57
N ILE A 49 3.76 -10.36 3.65
CA ILE A 49 5.09 -9.86 3.97
C ILE A 49 4.97 -8.42 4.50
N VAL A 50 3.97 -7.68 4.02
CA VAL A 50 3.62 -6.33 4.47
C VAL A 50 2.18 -6.32 4.96
N THR A 51 2.00 -5.85 6.19
CA THR A 51 0.70 -5.53 6.78
C THR A 51 0.62 -4.01 6.94
N ILE A 52 -0.46 -3.41 6.47
CA ILE A 52 -0.74 -1.98 6.66
C ILE A 52 -1.83 -1.88 7.70
N GLN A 53 -1.51 -1.28 8.84
CA GLN A 53 -2.44 -0.95 9.89
C GLN A 53 -2.67 0.56 9.88
N ILE A 54 -3.93 0.96 9.92
CA ILE A 54 -4.33 2.36 10.01
C ILE A 54 -4.99 2.52 11.37
N GLU A 55 -4.35 3.27 12.25
CA GLU A 55 -4.89 3.60 13.57
C GLU A 55 -6.00 4.65 13.44
N ASP A 56 -6.93 4.64 14.39
CA ASP A 56 -8.09 5.55 14.46
C ASP A 56 -9.02 5.55 13.24
N PHE A 57 -8.86 4.62 12.30
CA PHE A 57 -9.79 4.45 11.19
C PHE A 57 -11.00 3.63 11.65
N ASN A 58 -12.17 4.28 11.68
CA ASN A 58 -13.45 3.61 11.90
C ASN A 58 -14.15 3.32 10.55
N PRO A 59 -14.15 2.06 10.08
CA PRO A 59 -14.73 1.73 8.78
C PRO A 59 -16.25 2.01 8.73
N GLN A 60 -16.93 1.97 9.87
CA GLN A 60 -18.37 2.22 9.93
C GLN A 60 -18.68 3.70 9.74
N LEU A 61 -17.91 4.59 10.39
CA LEU A 61 -18.05 6.04 10.21
C LEU A 61 -17.72 6.43 8.77
N PHE A 62 -16.62 5.92 8.22
CA PHE A 62 -16.25 6.15 6.83
C PHE A 62 -17.35 5.67 5.85
N ASN A 63 -17.93 4.50 6.10
CA ASN A 63 -19.03 3.99 5.28
C ASN A 63 -20.29 4.88 5.38
N LEU A 64 -20.57 5.42 6.56
CA LEU A 64 -21.69 6.32 6.79
C LEU A 64 -21.48 7.67 6.10
N GLU A 65 -20.27 8.23 6.16
CA GLU A 65 -19.87 9.43 5.41
C GLU A 65 -20.08 9.24 3.90
N GLU A 66 -19.63 8.11 3.35
CA GLU A 66 -19.82 7.79 1.93
C GLU A 66 -21.31 7.64 1.56
N LYS A 67 -22.12 7.01 2.42
CA LYS A 67 -23.57 6.92 2.22
C LYS A 67 -24.26 8.29 2.23
N LEU A 68 -23.85 9.19 3.14
CA LEU A 68 -24.38 10.55 3.17
C LEU A 68 -23.97 11.33 1.92
N LYS A 69 -22.71 11.23 1.51
CA LYS A 69 -22.23 11.84 0.26
C LYS A 69 -23.03 11.38 -0.94
N GLN A 70 -23.30 10.08 -1.06
CA GLN A 70 -24.09 9.52 -2.16
C GLN A 70 -25.56 9.96 -2.09
N ARG A 71 -26.18 9.88 -0.91
CA ARG A 71 -27.60 10.20 -0.74
C ARG A 71 -27.92 11.68 -0.98
N PHE A 72 -27.00 12.57 -0.58
CA PHE A 72 -27.19 14.02 -0.64
C PHE A 72 -26.31 14.70 -1.71
N ASN A 73 -25.62 13.92 -2.53
CA ASN A 73 -24.70 14.38 -3.57
C ASN A 73 -23.66 15.41 -3.06
N LEU A 74 -23.13 15.18 -1.85
CA LEU A 74 -22.17 16.07 -1.20
C LEU A 74 -20.75 15.77 -1.68
N LYS A 75 -19.94 16.82 -1.82
CA LYS A 75 -18.51 16.67 -2.13
C LYS A 75 -17.75 15.99 -0.99
N ASN A 76 -18.09 16.33 0.26
CA ASN A 76 -17.53 15.76 1.48
C ASN A 76 -18.59 15.67 2.57
N ALA A 77 -18.45 14.68 3.45
CA ALA A 77 -19.17 14.56 4.71
C ALA A 77 -18.17 14.04 5.75
N ILE A 78 -18.20 14.60 6.97
CA ILE A 78 -17.35 14.17 8.09
C ILE A 78 -18.28 13.91 9.26
N ILE A 79 -18.12 12.78 9.93
CA ILE A 79 -18.89 12.40 11.12
C ILE A 79 -17.89 12.25 12.27
N GLY A 80 -17.94 13.21 13.20
CA GLY A 80 -17.13 13.21 14.41
C GLY A 80 -17.78 12.51 15.59
#